data_AF-A0A5E4KD29-F1
#
_entry.id   AF-A0A5E4KD29-F1
#
_cell.length_a   1.000
_cell.length_b   1.000
_cell.length_c   1.000
_cell.angle_alpha   90.00
_cell.angle_beta   90.00
_cell.angle_gamma   90.00
#
_symmetry.space_group_name_H-M   'P 1'
#
loop_
_entity.id
_entity.type
_entity.pdbx_description
1 polymer ?
#
loop_
_entity_poly.entity_id
_entity_poly.type
_entity_poly.pdbx_seq_one_letter_code
_entity_poly.pdbx_strand_id
1 'polypeptide(L)' 'MDIFEVLAAITTRKNSFINSGVNEIQALMKAERDVSNEYHISLLDIRRLVGEKTPKKEIRRFRS' A
#
# COMPACT_ATOMS: atom_id res chain seq x y z
N MET A 1 -14.78 0.39 -7.93
CA MET A 1 -13.93 -0.52 -7.14
C MET A 1 -14.20 -0.25 -5.68
N ASP A 2 -14.45 -1.31 -4.91
CA ASP A 2 -14.77 -1.23 -3.49
C ASP A 2 -13.47 -1.13 -2.65
N ILE A 3 -13.49 -0.32 -1.58
CA ILE A 3 -12.40 -0.22 -0.61
C ILE A 3 -12.07 -1.59 0.01
N PHE A 4 -13.07 -2.46 0.20
CA PHE A 4 -12.87 -3.81 0.70
C PHE A 4 -12.17 -4.71 -0.32
N GLU A 5 -12.42 -4.52 -1.61
CA GLU A 5 -11.70 -5.23 -2.68
C GLU A 5 -10.22 -4.82 -2.70
N VAL A 6 -9.91 -3.52 -2.51
CA VAL A 6 -8.52 -3.03 -2.42
C VAL A 6 -7.78 -3.76 -1.30
N LEU A 7 -8.39 -3.79 -0.11
CA LEU A 7 -7.79 -4.38 1.09
C LEU A 7 -7.62 -5.90 0.97
N ALA A 8 -8.60 -6.59 0.36
CA ALA A 8 -8.51 -8.01 0.09
C ALA A 8 -7.38 -8.33 -0.90
N ALA A 9 -7.23 -7.53 -1.96
CA ALA A 9 -6.16 -7.68 -2.94
C ALA A 9 -4.76 -7.49 -2.31
N ILE A 10 -4.60 -6.47 -1.46
CA ILE A 10 -3.35 -6.24 -0.70
C ILE A 10 -3.05 -7.45 0.18
N THR A 11 -4.02 -7.91 0.97
CA THR A 11 -3.83 -9.02 1.90
C THR A 11 -3.47 -10.31 1.18
N THR A 12 -4.16 -10.61 0.07
CA THR A 12 -3.90 -11.80 -0.76
C THR A 12 -2.49 -11.79 -1.33
N ARG A 13 -2.05 -10.67 -1.91
CA ARG A 13 -0.70 -10.52 -2.46
C ARG A 13 0.37 -10.57 -1.38
N LYS A 14 0.15 -9.90 -0.25
CA LYS A 14 1.07 -9.94 0.91
C LYS A 14 1.31 -11.37 1.33
N ASN A 15 0.24 -12.15 1.54
CA ASN A 15 0.34 -13.55 1.95
C ASN A 15 1.05 -14.41 0.89
N SER A 16 0.79 -14.17 -0.40
CA SER A 16 1.53 -14.84 -1.47
C SER A 16 3.03 -14.57 -1.42
N PHE A 17 3.44 -13.32 -1.17
CA PHE A 17 4.86 -12.98 -1.02
C PHE A 17 5.48 -13.60 0.23
N ILE A 18 4.77 -13.58 1.37
CA ILE A 18 5.22 -14.24 2.61
C ILE A 18 5.42 -15.74 2.37
N ASN A 19 4.46 -16.40 1.72
CA ASN A 19 4.54 -17.83 1.40
C ASN A 19 5.71 -18.14 0.44
N SER A 20 6.12 -17.18 -0.39
CA SER A 20 7.32 -17.29 -1.24
C SER A 20 8.64 -17.02 -0.51
N GLY A 21 8.62 -16.77 0.81
CA GLY A 21 9.80 -16.51 1.63
C GLY A 21 10.21 -15.04 1.71
N VAL A 22 9.36 -14.10 1.27
CA VAL A 22 9.62 -12.65 1.40
C VAL A 22 9.26 -12.21 2.82
N ASN A 23 10.12 -11.39 3.43
CA ASN A 23 9.84 -10.78 4.73
C ASN A 23 8.52 -10.00 4.71
N GLU A 24 7.75 -10.03 5.80
CA GLU A 24 6.42 -9.38 5.88
C GLU A 24 6.43 -7.90 5.45
N ILE A 25 7.42 -7.12 5.87
CA ILE A 25 7.51 -5.69 5.52
C ILE A 25 7.73 -5.53 4.01
N GLN A 26 8.62 -6.34 3.43
CA GLN A 26 8.87 -6.33 1.99
C GLN A 26 7.67 -6.85 1.19
N ALA A 27 6.99 -7.86 1.71
CA ALA A 27 5.78 -8.44 1.13
C ALA A 27 4.65 -7.42 1.09
N LEU A 28 4.47 -6.65 2.17
CA LEU A 28 3.50 -5.56 2.23
C LEU A 28 3.83 -4.47 1.21
N MET A 29 5.07 -3.96 1.19
CA MET A 29 5.48 -2.93 0.23
C MET A 29 5.29 -3.35 -1.24
N LYS A 30 5.56 -4.63 -1.56
CA LYS A 30 5.32 -5.18 -2.91
C LYS A 30 3.83 -5.26 -3.21
N ALA A 31 3.02 -5.78 -2.28
CA ALA A 31 1.59 -5.90 -2.44
C ALA A 31 0.91 -4.53 -2.64
N GLU A 32 1.28 -3.52 -1.85
CA GLU A 32 0.78 -2.15 -2.01
C GLU A 32 1.10 -1.57 -3.38
N ARG A 33 2.31 -1.80 -3.88
CA ARG A 33 2.75 -1.29 -5.19
C ARG A 33 2.03 -1.98 -6.35
N ASP A 34 1.83 -3.29 -6.26
CA ASP A 34 1.11 -4.05 -7.29
C ASP A 34 -0.36 -3.61 -7.35
N VAL A 35 -1.01 -3.46 -6.20
CA VAL A 35 -2.40 -2.97 -6.08
C VAL A 35 -2.51 -1.52 -6.57
N SER A 36 -1.52 -0.67 -6.27
CA SER A 36 -1.47 0.71 -6.76
C SER A 36 -1.51 0.77 -8.29
N ASN A 37 -0.72 -0.09 -8.94
CA ASN A 37 -0.65 -0.15 -10.39
C ASN A 37 -1.92 -0.74 -11.01
N GLU A 38 -2.45 -1.84 -10.44
CA GLU A 38 -3.61 -2.55 -10.98
C GLU A 38 -4.89 -1.73 -10.88
N TYR A 39 -5.09 -1.04 -9.75
CA TYR A 39 -6.32 -0.29 -9.50
C TYR A 39 -6.18 1.20 -9.80
N HIS A 40 -5.02 1.62 -10.29
CA HIS A 40 -4.70 3.02 -10.57
C HIS A 40 -4.94 3.96 -9.37
N ILE A 41 -4.78 3.43 -8.15
CA ILE A 41 -4.88 4.19 -6.91
C ILE A 41 -3.48 4.63 -6.51
N SER A 42 -3.34 5.85 -6.01
CA SER A 42 -2.04 6.33 -5.56
C SER A 42 -1.52 5.45 -4.40
N LEU A 43 -0.22 5.13 -4.42
CA LEU A 43 0.41 4.37 -3.34
C LEU A 43 0.25 5.09 -1.98
N LEU A 44 0.16 6.42 -2.00
CA LEU A 44 -0.09 7.23 -0.81
C LEU A 44 -1.48 6.93 -0.21
N ASP A 45 -2.50 6.85 -1.05
CA ASP A 45 -3.86 6.56 -0.59
C ASP A 45 -3.97 5.11 -0.11
N ILE A 46 -3.32 4.16 -0.79
CA ILE A 46 -3.22 2.77 -0.31
C ILE A 46 -2.57 2.69 1.08
N ARG A 47 -1.45 3.38 1.30
CA ARG A 47 -0.78 3.40 2.62
C ARG A 47 -1.65 4.02 3.71
N ARG A 48 -2.43 5.04 3.36
CA ARG A 48 -3.43 5.62 4.27
C ARG A 48 -4.52 4.60 4.62
N LEU A 49 -4.97 3.79 3.66
CA LEU A 49 -5.96 2.73 3.87
C LEU A 49 -5.45 1.61 4.77
N VAL A 50 -4.20 1.18 4.56
CA VAL A 50 -3.54 0.15 5.36
C VAL A 50 -3.21 0.63 6.78
N GLY A 51 -3.33 1.94 7.04
CA GLY A 51 -3.04 2.52 8.34
C GLY A 51 -1.54 2.59 8.63
N GLU A 52 -0.69 2.48 7.61
CA GLU A 52 0.72 2.83 7.76
C GLU A 52 0.77 4.30 8.16
N LYS A 53 1.23 4.55 9.39
CA LYS A 53 1.59 5.89 9.85
C LYS A 53 2.76 6.35 8.99
N THR A 54 2.50 6.87 7.79
CA THR A 54 3.48 7.68 7.09
C THR A 54 3.91 8.75 8.09
N PRO A 55 5.20 8.86 8.47
CA PRO A 55 5.62 9.98 9.27
C PRO A 55 5.16 11.22 8.52
N LYS A 56 4.33 12.04 9.18
CA LYS A 56 3.84 13.30 8.64
C LYS A 56 5.06 14.18 8.35
N LYS A 57 5.70 14.01 7.20
CA LYS A 57 6.32 15.14 6.51
C LYS A 57 5.14 15.94 6.01
N GLU A 58 4.65 16.78 6.92
CA GLU A 58 3.91 17.98 6.65
C GLU A 58 4.52 18.60 5.39
N ILE A 59 3.91 18.35 4.23
CA ILE A 59 4.25 19.05 3.00
C ILE A 59 3.72 20.46 3.22
N ARG A 60 4.46 21.26 3.99
CA ARG A 60 4.44 22.71 3.88
C ARG A 60 5.01 23.01 2.50
N ARG A 61 4.16 22.89 1.48
CA ARG A 61 4.34 23.61 0.22
C ARG A 61 4.31 25.09 0.61
N PHE A 62 5.48 25.63 0.91
CA PHE A 62 5.69 27.07 0.83
C PHE A 62 5.35 27.45 -0.61
N ARG A 63 4.20 28.12 -0.74
CA ARG A 63 3.94 28.98 -1.89
C ARG A 63 4.97 30.09 -1.80
N SER A 64 5.84 30.16 -2.80
CA SER A 64 6.65 31.34 -3.13
C SER A 64 6.22 31.80 -4.50
#